data_AF-A0A6G4UY96-F1
#
_entry.id   AF-A0A6G4UY96-F1
#
_cell.length_a   1.000
_cell.length_b   1.000
_cell.length_c   1.000
_cell.angle_alpha   90.00
_cell.angle_beta   90.00
_cell.angle_gamma   90.00
#
_symmetry.space_group_name_H-M   'P 1'
#
loop_
_entity.id
_entity.type
_entity.pdbx_description
1 polymer ?
#
loop_
_entity_poly.entity_id
_entity_poly.type
_entity_poly.pdbx_seq_one_letter_code
_entity_poly.pdbx_strand_id
1 'polypeptide(L)' 'MVHDVVPALCERGLFRADYTGRTLRDHLDLPRHAGRCTRDTEPVR' A
#
# COMPACT_ATOMS: atom_id res chain seq x y z
N MET A 1 -7.61 -18.45 -13.70
CA MET A 1 -6.40 -18.35 -14.53
C MET A 1 -5.64 -17.11 -14.09
N VAL A 2 -4.57 -17.29 -13.31
CA VAL A 2 -3.67 -16.22 -12.81
C VAL A 2 -2.22 -16.53 -13.19
N HIS A 3 -1.96 -17.78 -13.63
CA HIS A 3 -0.64 -18.32 -13.92
C HIS A 3 0.06 -17.60 -15.09
N ASP A 4 -0.65 -17.23 -16.15
CA ASP A 4 -0.01 -16.66 -17.34
C ASP A 4 -0.02 -15.13 -17.34
N VAL A 5 -1.05 -14.52 -16.75
CA VAL A 5 -1.30 -13.08 -16.86
C VAL A 5 -0.40 -12.28 -15.93
N VAL A 6 -0.20 -12.74 -14.69
CA VAL A 6 0.62 -12.00 -13.71
C VAL A 6 2.09 -11.91 -14.17
N PRO A 7 2.75 -12.99 -14.61
CA PRO A 7 4.12 -12.90 -15.13
C PRO A 7 4.24 -11.92 -16.30
N ALA A 8 3.34 -12.01 -17.30
CA ALA A 8 3.36 -11.14 -18.46
C ALA A 8 3.17 -9.65 -18.14
N LEU A 9 2.46 -9.31 -17.06
CA LEU A 9 2.27 -7.93 -16.62
C LEU A 9 3.46 -7.40 -15.80
N CYS A 10 4.13 -8.27 -15.02
CA CYS A 10 5.36 -7.93 -14.32
C CYS A 10 6.51 -7.64 -15.30
N GLU A 11 6.69 -8.45 -16.35
CA GLU A 11 7.72 -8.24 -17.38
C GLU A 11 7.58 -6.89 -18.11
N ARG A 12 6.34 -6.42 -18.26
CA ARG A 12 6.01 -5.15 -18.92
C ARG A 12 6.06 -3.96 -17.97
N GLY A 13 6.39 -4.17 -16.70
CA GLY A 13 6.45 -3.13 -15.67
C GLY A 13 5.08 -2.56 -15.27
N LEU A 14 3.98 -3.24 -15.62
CA LEU A 14 2.62 -2.83 -15.26
C LEU A 14 2.21 -3.32 -13.87
N PHE A 15 2.85 -4.39 -13.40
CA PHE A 15 2.66 -4.95 -12.06
C PHE A 15 3.97 -4.97 -11.29
N ARG A 16 3.88 -4.83 -9.97
CA ARG A 16 5.03 -4.97 -9.06
C ARG A 16 5.34 -6.46 -8.85
N ALA A 17 6.63 -6.79 -8.86
CA ALA A 17 7.13 -8.14 -8.64
C ALA A 17 7.13 -8.56 -7.16
N ASP A 18 7.23 -7.59 -6.24
CA ASP A 18 7.23 -7.81 -4.81
C ASP A 18 6.44 -6.69 -4.11
N TYR A 19 5.87 -7.03 -2.95
CA TYR A 19 5.09 -6.12 -2.12
C TYR A 19 5.68 -6.10 -0.71
N THR A 20 6.24 -4.96 -0.33
CA THR A 20 6.81 -4.77 1.00
C THR A 20 5.77 -4.24 1.98
N GLY A 21 5.94 -4.54 3.27
CA GLY A 21 5.04 -4.08 4.33
C GLY A 21 4.39 -5.21 5.12
N ARG A 22 3.67 -4.85 6.19
CA ARG A 22 3.03 -5.83 7.10
C ARG A 22 1.52 -5.85 6.96
N THR A 23 0.96 -4.87 6.27
CA THR A 23 -0.47 -4.74 6.04
C THR A 23 -0.74 -4.54 4.57
N LEU A 24 -1.93 -4.96 4.13
CA LEU A 24 -2.42 -4.68 2.77
C LEU A 24 -2.33 -3.19 2.42
N ARG A 25 -2.50 -2.31 3.42
CA ARG A 25 -2.37 -0.87 3.24
C ARG A 25 -0.97 -0.47 2.80
N ASP A 26 0.05 -1.06 3.43
CA ASP A 26 1.46 -0.79 3.10
C ASP A 26 1.77 -1.25 1.68
N HIS A 27 1.26 -2.42 1.28
CA HIS A 27 1.44 -2.96 -0.08
C HIS A 27 0.82 -2.08 -1.17
N LEU A 28 -0.20 -1.30 -0.82
CA LEU A 28 -0.94 -0.42 -1.71
C LEU A 28 -0.50 1.05 -1.60
N ASP A 29 0.55 1.37 -0.83
CA ASP A 29 1.02 2.75 -0.58
C ASP A 29 -0.11 3.68 -0.08
N LEU A 30 -1.06 3.13 0.66
CA LEU A 30 -2.23 3.87 1.13
C LEU A 30 -1.90 4.66 2.41
N PRO A 31 -2.32 5.93 2.53
CA PRO A 31 -2.06 6.72 3.72
C PRO A 31 -2.73 6.11 4.96
N ARG A 32 -2.07 6.25 6.12
CA ARG A 32 -2.63 5.85 7.41
C ARG A 32 -3.87 6.72 7.69
N HIS A 33 -5.05 6.10 7.78
CA HIS A 33 -6.25 6.82 8.17
C HIS A 33 -6.11 7.31 9.62
N ALA A 34 -6.15 8.63 9.81
CA ALA A 34 -6.32 9.25 11.11
C ALA A 34 -7.74 8.90 11.58
N GLY A 35 -7.90 7.99 12.54
CA GLY A 35 -9.23 7.57 13.01
C GLY A 35 -10.13 8.78 13.34
N ARG A 36 -11.46 8.60 13.38
CA ARG A 36 -12.43 9.71 13.54
C ARG A 36 -12.24 10.59 14.79
N CYS A 37 -11.39 10.19 15.74
CA CYS A 37 -11.03 10.94 16.96
C CYS A 37 -9.53 11.32 17.04
N THR A 38 -8.80 11.45 15.92
CA THR A 38 -7.48 12.10 15.97
C THR A 38 -7.67 13.60 16.20
N ARG A 39 -7.92 13.98 17.45
CA ARG A 39 -7.79 15.38 17.86
C ARG A 39 -6.33 15.72 17.69
N ASP A 40 -6.04 16.69 16.82
CA ASP A 40 -4.71 17.26 16.65
C ASP A 40 -4.12 17.52 18.03
N THR A 41 -3.08 16.77 18.37
CA THR A 41 -2.27 17.08 19.55
C THR A 41 -1.42 18.27 19.10
N GLU A 42 -1.93 19.48 19.30
CA GLU A 42 -1.08 20.66 19.24
C GLU A 42 0.05 20.47 20.27
N PRO A 43 1.32 20.57 19.86
CA PRO A 43 2.42 20.59 20.81
C PRO A 43 2.34 21.93 21.55
N VAL A 44 1.86 21.89 22.80
CA VAL A 44 1.93 23.02 23.73
C VAL A 44 3.39 23.47 23.82
N ARG A 45 3.66 24.69 23.36
CA ARG A 45 4.91 25.42 23.57
C ARG A 45 4.94 26.03 24.96
#